data_AF-A0A0U1PZ58-F1
#
_entry.id   AF-A0A0U1PZ58-F1
#
_cell.length_a   1.000
_cell.length_b   1.000
_cell.length_c   1.000
_cell.angle_alpha   90.00
_cell.angle_beta   90.00
_cell.angle_gamma   90.00
#
_symmetry.space_group_name_H-M   'P 1'
#
loop_
_entity.id
_entity.type
_entity.pdbx_description
1 polymer ?
#
loop_
_entity_poly.entity_id
_entity_poly.type
_entity_poly.pdbx_seq_one_letter_code
_entity_poly.pdbx_strand_id
1 'polypeptide(L)'
;MQFQILTHDQHEPAAEGDKHILVLPNDADVLDVPLEGVTRIDLVFPVFTDGRAFSQAYLLRRRRSFAGDIRATGDVLIDQLLQMKRSGFSTAVLKEGVDPGDAQRQLDRFPGFYQADAVHPQPHFAHQSAA
;
A
#
# COMPACT_ATOMS: atom_id res chain seq x y z
N MET A 1 10.14 -0.23 5.39
CA MET A 1 9.21 0.85 5.82
C MET A 1 8.16 0.25 6.72
N GLN A 2 7.76 0.95 7.77
CA GLN A 2 6.67 0.51 8.66
C GLN A 2 5.32 0.82 8.00
N PHE A 3 4.41 -0.15 8.01
CA PHE A 3 3.05 0.02 7.49
C PHE A 3 2.21 0.82 8.49
N GLN A 4 1.52 1.85 8.01
CA GLN A 4 0.73 2.77 8.84
C GLN A 4 -0.76 2.66 8.50
N ILE A 5 -1.60 2.79 9.54
CA ILE A 5 -3.06 2.86 9.42
C ILE A 5 -3.46 4.28 9.77
N LEU A 6 -4.26 4.90 8.90
CA LEU A 6 -4.93 6.17 9.16
C LEU A 6 -6.43 5.95 9.20
N THR A 7 -7.14 6.61 10.11
CA THR A 7 -8.60 6.74 9.99
C THR A 7 -8.95 7.70 8.85
N HIS A 8 -10.20 7.67 8.40
CA HIS A 8 -10.70 8.58 7.37
C HIS A 8 -10.38 10.05 7.69
N ASP A 9 -10.60 10.47 8.94
CA ASP A 9 -10.40 11.86 9.39
C ASP A 9 -8.93 12.28 9.50
N GLN A 10 -8.01 11.31 9.58
CA GLN A 10 -6.57 11.58 9.61
C GLN A 10 -5.96 11.74 8.21
N HIS A 11 -6.74 11.44 7.17
CA HIS A 11 -6.25 11.55 5.80
C HIS A 11 -6.35 12.97 5.27
N GLU A 12 -5.19 13.57 4.99
CA GLU A 12 -5.10 14.81 4.25
C GLU A 12 -4.98 14.53 2.74
N PRO A 13 -5.99 14.89 1.92
CA PRO A 13 -5.92 14.72 0.48
C PRO A 13 -4.84 15.63 -0.12
N ALA A 14 -4.42 15.32 -1.35
CA ALA A 14 -3.46 16.17 -2.05
C ALA A 14 -4.03 17.58 -2.23
N ALA A 15 -3.27 18.62 -1.85
CA ALA A 15 -3.64 20.00 -2.15
C ALA A 15 -3.60 20.25 -3.66
N GLU A 16 -4.46 21.14 -4.15
CA GLU A 16 -4.51 21.48 -5.56
C GLU A 16 -3.15 22.02 -6.04
N GLY A 17 -2.57 21.37 -7.05
CA GLY A 17 -1.27 21.74 -7.62
C GLY A 17 -0.04 21.23 -6.87
N ASP A 18 -0.18 20.41 -5.81
CA ASP A 18 0.97 19.79 -5.15
C ASP A 18 1.62 18.73 -6.07
N LYS A 19 2.84 19.00 -6.50
CA LYS A 19 3.60 18.13 -7.41
C LYS A 19 4.28 16.97 -6.68
N HIS A 20 4.36 16.99 -5.35
CA HIS A 20 4.99 15.93 -4.57
C HIS A 20 4.02 14.78 -4.29
N ILE A 21 2.72 14.99 -4.53
CA ILE A 21 1.67 14.01 -4.26
C ILE A 21 0.94 13.69 -5.56
N LEU A 22 0.99 12.42 -5.98
CA LEU A 22 0.24 11.96 -7.14
C LEU A 22 -0.97 11.15 -6.68
N VAL A 23 -2.15 11.52 -7.17
CA VAL A 23 -3.36 10.69 -7.03
C VAL A 23 -3.57 9.97 -8.35
N LEU A 24 -3.48 8.64 -8.35
CA LEU A 24 -3.60 7.84 -9.56
C LEU A 24 -4.93 7.07 -9.55
N PRO A 25 -5.69 7.11 -10.66
CA PRO A 25 -6.82 6.21 -10.82
C PRO A 25 -6.32 4.77 -10.97
N ASN A 26 -7.19 3.81 -10.66
CA ASN A 26 -6.81 2.40 -10.60
C ASN A 26 -6.63 1.73 -11.99
N ASP A 27 -6.82 2.48 -13.07
CA ASP A 27 -6.56 2.08 -14.45
C ASP A 27 -5.32 2.77 -15.05
N ALA A 28 -4.64 3.66 -14.31
CA ALA A 28 -3.39 4.27 -14.75
C ALA A 28 -2.26 3.24 -14.89
N ASP A 29 -1.47 3.36 -15.96
CA ASP A 29 -0.21 2.62 -16.07
C ASP A 29 0.88 3.32 -15.26
N VAL A 30 1.19 2.76 -14.09
CA VAL A 30 2.19 3.29 -13.16
C VAL A 30 3.63 3.20 -13.67
N LEU A 31 3.90 2.45 -14.74
CA LEU A 31 5.25 2.35 -15.30
C LEU A 31 5.62 3.61 -16.09
N ASP A 32 4.62 4.30 -16.64
CA ASP A 32 4.80 5.48 -17.50
C ASP A 32 4.65 6.81 -16.74
N VAL A 33 4.26 6.76 -15.46
CA VAL A 33 4.10 7.97 -14.64
C VAL A 33 5.47 8.55 -14.26
N PRO A 34 5.68 9.88 -14.43
CA PRO A 34 6.88 10.56 -13.94
C PRO A 34 6.85 10.64 -12.40
N LEU A 35 7.94 10.20 -11.76
CA LEU A 35 8.05 10.12 -10.30
C LEU A 35 9.07 11.10 -9.71
N GLU A 36 9.67 11.96 -10.53
CA GLU A 36 10.69 12.91 -10.09
C GLU A 36 10.09 13.91 -9.08
N GLY A 37 10.66 13.98 -7.88
CA GLY A 37 10.17 14.85 -6.80
C GLY A 37 8.91 14.34 -6.08
N VAL A 38 8.33 13.21 -6.51
CA VAL A 38 7.15 12.63 -5.87
C VAL A 38 7.55 11.96 -4.55
N THR A 39 6.87 12.31 -3.47
CA THR A 39 7.09 11.77 -2.13
C THR A 39 5.94 10.86 -1.69
N ARG A 40 4.74 11.03 -2.27
CA ARG A 40 3.54 10.25 -1.97
C ARG A 40 2.75 9.94 -3.24
N ILE A 41 2.24 8.70 -3.32
CA ILE A 41 1.30 8.26 -4.35
C ILE A 41 0.07 7.70 -3.65
N ASP A 42 -1.08 8.31 -3.90
CA ASP A 42 -2.38 7.85 -3.44
C ASP A 42 -3.00 6.98 -4.54
N LEU A 43 -3.18 5.69 -4.27
CA LEU A 43 -3.86 4.74 -5.16
C LEU A 43 -5.29 4.52 -4.65
N VAL A 44 -6.25 4.86 -5.49
CA VAL A 44 -7.68 4.86 -5.12
C VAL A 44 -8.28 3.47 -5.33
N PHE A 45 -9.02 2.99 -4.33
CA PHE A 45 -9.90 1.82 -4.41
C PHE A 45 -11.35 2.31 -4.55
N PRO A 46 -11.95 2.35 -5.76
CA PRO A 46 -13.31 2.88 -5.94
C PRO A 46 -14.38 1.99 -5.29
N VAL A 47 -14.16 0.67 -5.31
CA VAL A 47 -15.01 -0.36 -4.71
C VAL A 47 -14.13 -1.47 -4.15
N PHE A 48 -14.57 -2.14 -3.09
CA PHE A 48 -13.78 -3.17 -2.40
C PHE A 48 -13.41 -4.38 -3.28
N THR A 49 -14.16 -4.63 -4.36
CA THR A 49 -13.89 -5.72 -5.31
C THR A 49 -12.82 -5.39 -6.34
N ASP A 50 -12.33 -4.14 -6.37
CA ASP A 50 -11.32 -3.71 -7.33
C ASP A 50 -9.91 -3.93 -6.82
N GLY A 51 -9.20 -4.90 -7.42
CA GLY A 51 -7.84 -5.26 -7.02
C GLY A 51 -6.72 -4.55 -7.78
N ARG A 52 -6.99 -3.66 -8.76
CA ARG A 52 -5.94 -3.15 -9.65
C ARG A 52 -4.85 -2.35 -8.94
N ALA A 53 -5.23 -1.60 -7.90
CA ALA A 53 -4.30 -0.82 -7.09
C ALA A 53 -3.24 -1.69 -6.37
N PHE A 54 -3.51 -2.98 -6.10
CA PHE A 54 -2.48 -3.90 -5.60
C PHE A 54 -1.36 -4.14 -6.60
N SER A 55 -1.70 -4.34 -7.87
CA SER A 55 -0.72 -4.51 -8.94
C SER A 55 0.07 -3.21 -9.16
N GLN A 56 -0.60 -2.06 -9.12
CA GLN A 56 0.04 -0.75 -9.20
C GLN A 56 1.07 -0.54 -8.08
N ALA A 57 0.69 -0.79 -6.82
CA ALA A 57 1.61 -0.70 -5.69
C ALA A 57 2.82 -1.63 -5.83
N TYR A 58 2.59 -2.86 -6.28
CA TYR A 58 3.66 -3.84 -6.51
C TYR A 58 4.64 -3.35 -7.58
N LEU A 59 4.14 -2.86 -8.72
CA LEU A 59 4.97 -2.34 -9.81
C LEU A 59 5.75 -1.10 -9.39
N LEU A 60 5.11 -0.16 -8.69
CA LEU A 60 5.78 1.01 -8.13
C LEU A 60 6.95 0.60 -7.22
N ARG A 61 6.74 -0.37 -6.33
CA ARG A 61 7.77 -0.80 -5.39
C ARG A 61 8.86 -1.68 -6.03
N ARG A 62 8.50 -2.61 -6.92
CA ARG A 62 9.41 -3.65 -7.45
C ARG A 62 10.02 -3.36 -8.81
N ARG A 63 9.39 -2.53 -9.64
CA ARG A 63 9.86 -2.19 -11.00
C ARG A 63 10.35 -0.77 -11.09
N ARG A 64 9.67 0.16 -10.42
CA ARG A 64 10.04 1.58 -10.40
C ARG A 64 10.91 1.94 -9.20
N SER A 65 11.10 1.02 -8.24
CA SER A 65 11.87 1.23 -7.02
C SER A 65 11.44 2.49 -6.25
N PHE A 66 10.16 2.86 -6.36
CA PHE A 66 9.64 4.04 -5.69
C PHE A 66 9.79 3.86 -4.18
N ALA A 67 10.44 4.80 -3.51
CA ALA A 67 10.76 4.73 -2.08
C ALA A 67 9.83 5.58 -1.21
N GLY A 68 8.95 6.38 -1.81
CA GLY A 68 7.99 7.22 -1.09
C GLY A 68 6.82 6.46 -0.49
N ASP A 69 5.88 7.22 0.07
CA ASP A 69 4.63 6.68 0.61
C ASP A 69 3.73 6.21 -0.54
N ILE A 70 3.29 4.95 -0.48
CA ILE A 70 2.22 4.45 -1.35
C ILE A 70 1.02 4.24 -0.44
N ARG A 71 -0.01 5.05 -0.64
CA ARG A 71 -1.16 5.17 0.23
C ARG A 71 -2.39 4.60 -0.45
N ALA A 72 -3.05 3.64 0.21
CA ALA A 72 -4.37 3.17 -0.20
C ALA A 72 -5.45 4.12 0.32
N THR A 73 -6.36 4.56 -0.55
CA THR A 73 -7.51 5.41 -0.20
C THR A 73 -8.79 4.87 -0.85
N GLY A 74 -9.96 5.34 -0.39
CA GLY A 74 -11.27 4.90 -0.91
C GLY A 74 -11.88 3.76 -0.09
N ASP A 75 -12.40 2.73 -0.75
CA ASP A 75 -13.13 1.61 -0.14
C ASP A 75 -12.18 0.56 0.49
N VAL A 76 -11.33 1.01 1.40
CA VAL A 76 -10.31 0.21 2.08
C VAL A 76 -10.88 -0.45 3.34
N LEU A 77 -10.88 -1.78 3.35
CA LEU A 77 -11.40 -2.60 4.45
C LEU A 77 -10.27 -3.31 5.22
N ILE A 78 -10.54 -3.67 6.48
CA ILE A 78 -9.54 -4.30 7.37
C ILE A 78 -8.97 -5.61 6.80
N ASP A 79 -9.79 -6.41 6.13
CA ASP A 79 -9.39 -7.72 5.61
C ASP A 79 -8.31 -7.63 4.52
N GLN A 80 -8.21 -6.46 3.87
CA GLN A 80 -7.27 -6.22 2.79
C GLN A 80 -5.90 -5.71 3.27
N LEU A 81 -5.80 -5.19 4.49
CA LEU A 81 -4.62 -4.46 4.98
C LEU A 81 -3.34 -5.30 4.90
N LEU A 82 -3.45 -6.59 5.21
CA LEU A 82 -2.31 -7.49 5.16
C LEU A 82 -1.81 -7.70 3.74
N GLN A 83 -2.72 -7.85 2.79
CA GLN A 83 -2.38 -7.93 1.38
C GLN A 83 -1.81 -6.59 0.88
N MET A 84 -2.32 -5.46 1.35
CA MET A 84 -1.81 -4.13 0.97
C MET A 84 -0.36 -3.97 1.42
N LYS A 85 -0.07 -4.27 2.68
CA LYS A 85 1.30 -4.28 3.22
C LYS A 85 2.23 -5.16 2.39
N ARG A 86 1.79 -6.38 2.04
CA ARG A 86 2.59 -7.33 1.23
C ARG A 86 2.75 -6.89 -0.23
N SER A 87 1.78 -6.18 -0.79
CA SER A 87 1.84 -5.67 -2.16
C SER A 87 2.68 -4.39 -2.31
N GLY A 88 3.12 -3.78 -1.21
CA GLY A 88 4.07 -2.65 -1.24
C GLY A 88 3.49 -1.30 -0.83
N PHE A 89 2.23 -1.26 -0.37
CA PHE A 89 1.67 -0.08 0.29
C PHE A 89 2.43 0.21 1.59
N SER A 90 2.61 1.50 1.89
CA SER A 90 3.17 1.99 3.15
C SER A 90 2.08 2.49 4.09
N THR A 91 0.96 2.99 3.55
CA THR A 91 -0.13 3.56 4.34
C THR A 91 -1.48 3.06 3.83
N ALA A 92 -2.42 2.81 4.72
CA ALA A 92 -3.82 2.56 4.39
C ALA A 92 -4.73 3.52 5.14
N VAL A 93 -5.56 4.25 4.40
CA VAL A 93 -6.63 5.08 4.95
C VAL A 93 -7.88 4.23 5.04
N LEU A 94 -8.31 3.92 6.26
CA LEU A 94 -9.51 3.13 6.49
C LEU A 94 -10.75 3.88 6.02
N LYS A 95 -11.71 3.12 5.48
CA LYS A 95 -13.06 3.62 5.24
C LYS A 95 -13.67 4.18 6.53
N GLU A 96 -14.51 5.19 6.39
CA GLU A 96 -15.30 5.73 7.48
C GLU A 96 -16.06 4.63 8.24
N GLY A 97 -16.08 4.74 9.58
CA GLY A 97 -16.75 3.78 10.48
C GLY A 97 -15.96 2.50 10.77
N VAL A 98 -14.77 2.33 10.21
CA VAL A 98 -13.89 1.19 10.51
C VAL A 98 -13.03 1.48 11.73
N ASP A 99 -13.02 0.55 12.69
CA ASP A 99 -12.22 0.65 13.92
C ASP A 99 -10.72 0.38 13.65
N PRO A 100 -9.81 1.33 13.93
CA PRO A 100 -8.37 1.13 13.77
C PRO A 100 -7.80 0.03 14.69
N GLY A 101 -8.42 -0.24 15.84
CA GLY A 101 -8.05 -1.34 16.72
C GLY A 101 -8.30 -2.71 16.07
N ASP A 102 -9.38 -2.84 15.29
CA ASP A 102 -9.70 -4.06 14.53
C ASP A 102 -8.72 -4.24 13.37
N ALA A 103 -8.39 -3.15 12.69
CA ALA A 103 -7.36 -3.11 11.66
C ALA A 103 -6.00 -3.57 12.19
N GLN A 104 -5.59 -3.10 13.37
CA GLN A 104 -4.34 -3.52 13.99
C GLN A 104 -4.33 -5.02 14.34
N ARG A 105 -5.42 -5.53 14.94
CA ARG A 105 -5.55 -6.96 15.23
C ARG A 105 -5.47 -7.84 13.97
N GLN A 106 -6.00 -7.35 12.85
CA GLN A 106 -5.91 -8.06 11.57
C GLN A 106 -4.47 -8.10 11.03
N LEU A 107 -3.68 -7.04 11.21
CA LEU A 107 -2.26 -7.03 10.84
C LEU A 107 -1.41 -7.98 11.71
N ASP A 108 -1.74 -8.09 12.99
CA ASP A 108 -1.02 -8.91 13.96
C ASP A 108 -1.44 -10.39 13.93
N ARG A 109 -2.43 -10.73 13.09
CA ARG A 109 -3.02 -12.07 13.03
C ARG A 109 -2.05 -13.16 12.61
N PHE A 110 -1.06 -12.81 11.79
CA PHE A 110 -0.05 -13.75 11.31
C PHE A 110 1.35 -13.27 11.68
N PRO A 111 2.14 -14.08 12.39
CA PRO A 111 3.49 -13.70 12.82
C PRO A 111 4.50 -13.65 11.67
N GLY A 112 4.17 -14.24 10.51
CA GLY A 112 5.04 -14.26 9.34
C GLY A 112 4.41 -14.97 8.14
N PHE A 113 5.13 -14.98 7.02
CA PHE A 113 4.67 -15.53 5.74
C PHE A 113 5.75 -16.40 5.10
N TYR A 114 5.33 -17.52 4.52
CA TYR A 114 6.24 -18.44 3.83
C TYR A 114 6.80 -17.84 2.53
N GLN A 115 5.95 -17.15 1.76
CA GLN A 115 6.28 -16.59 0.46
C GLN A 115 6.85 -15.16 0.58
N ALA A 116 7.76 -14.83 -0.35
CA ALA A 116 8.22 -13.47 -0.59
C ALA A 116 7.06 -12.52 -0.92
N ASP A 117 7.32 -11.22 -0.80
CA ASP A 117 6.39 -10.16 -1.12
C ASP A 117 7.10 -8.92 -1.71
N ALA A 118 6.37 -7.82 -1.91
CA ALA A 118 6.92 -6.61 -2.54
C ALA A 118 7.99 -5.91 -1.68
N VAL A 119 7.94 -6.10 -0.36
CA VAL A 119 8.82 -5.47 0.63
C VAL A 119 9.93 -6.44 1.06
N HIS A 120 9.61 -7.72 1.23
CA HIS A 120 10.51 -8.80 1.60
C HIS A 120 10.64 -9.78 0.42
N PRO A 121 11.58 -9.54 -0.52
CA PRO A 121 11.66 -10.31 -1.77
C PRO A 121 12.22 -11.72 -1.59
N GLN A 122 12.73 -12.05 -0.41
CA GLN A 122 13.23 -13.38 -0.09
C GLN A 122 12.12 -14.20 0.60
N PRO A 123 11.87 -15.44 0.16
CA PRO A 123 10.93 -16.31 0.84
C PRO A 123 11.54 -16.84 2.14
N HIS A 124 10.70 -17.28 3.07
CA HIS A 124 11.13 -17.70 4.41
C HIS A 124 12.22 -18.77 4.41
N PHE A 125 12.11 -19.77 3.52
CA PHE A 125 13.08 -20.87 3.43
C PHE A 125 14.45 -20.44 2.88
N ALA A 126 14.52 -19.34 2.11
CA ALA A 126 15.80 -18.83 1.60
C ALA A 126 16.66 -18.21 2.71
N HIS A 127 16.05 -17.82 3.83
CA HIS A 127 16.78 -17.34 5.01
C HIS A 127 17.37 -18.49 5.85
N GLN A 128 16.95 -19.73 5.63
CA GLN A 128 17.35 -20.90 6.45
C GLN A 128 18.49 -21.72 5.83
N SER A 129 19.07 -21.28 4.71
CA SER A 129 20.18 -21.96 4.03
C SER A 129 21.54 -21.38 4.43
N ALA A 130 21.88 -21.46 5.72
CA ALA A 130 23.24 -21.28 6.21
C ALA A 130 23.37 -22.04 7.54
N ALA A 131 23.43 -23.37 7.45
CA ALA A 131 23.85 -24.27 8.51
C ALA A 131 24.86 -25.26 7.94
#